data_AF-A0A8C1KPU6-F1
#
_entry.id   AF-A0A8C1KPU6-F1
#
_cell.length_a   1.000
_cell.length_b   1.000
_cell.length_c   1.000
_cell.angle_alpha   90.00
_cell.angle_beta   90.00
_cell.angle_gamma   90.00
#
_symmetry.space_group_name_H-M   'P 1'
#
loop_
_entity.id
_entity.type
_entity.pdbx_description
1 polymer ?
#
loop_
_entity_poly.entity_id
_entity_poly.type
_entity_poly.pdbx_seq_one_letter_code
_entity_poly.pdbx_strand_id
1 'polypeptide(L)'
;CSLDGHKNHFQLQLCPGADCPIVIQVQKPRARRVKCSLCKEVFCFKCRQMYHAPTDCATIRKWLTKCADDSETANYISAHTKDCPKCNICIEKNGGCNHMQCSKCKHDFCWMCLGDWKTHGSEYYECSRYKENPDIVNQSQQAQAREALKKYLFYFERWENHNKSMQLEAQTYQRIQEKIQERVMNNLGTWIDWQYLQNAAKLLAKCRYTLQYTYPYAYYMESGPRKKLFEYQQAQLEAEIENLSWKVERADSYERGEPSANDRGDLENQMHIAEQKRQTLLKDFHDT
;
A
#
# COMPACT_ATOMS: atom_id res chain seq x y z
N CYS A 1 13.40 35.07 27.00
CA CYS A 1 12.74 35.74 25.87
C CYS A 1 11.66 34.83 25.31
N SER A 2 10.41 35.21 25.52
CA SER A 2 9.21 34.55 25.02
C SER A 2 9.24 34.45 23.49
N LEU A 3 9.07 33.24 22.95
CA LEU A 3 8.84 33.06 21.51
C LEU A 3 7.36 33.32 21.24
N ASP A 4 7.08 34.58 20.91
CA ASP A 4 5.78 35.07 20.49
C ASP A 4 5.22 34.28 19.30
N GLY A 5 3.90 34.08 19.37
CA GLY A 5 3.13 33.28 18.42
C GLY A 5 3.31 33.72 16.97
N HIS A 6 3.98 32.87 16.18
CA HIS A 6 3.93 32.95 14.74
C HIS A 6 2.49 32.68 14.27
N LYS A 7 1.79 33.76 13.89
CA LYS A 7 0.61 33.68 13.03
C LYS A 7 1.02 32.92 11.77
N ASN A 8 0.68 31.63 11.70
CA ASN A 8 0.88 30.81 10.51
C ASN A 8 0.19 31.50 9.33
N HIS A 9 0.98 32.08 8.43
CA HIS A 9 0.46 32.53 7.15
C HIS A 9 -0.10 31.29 6.44
N PHE A 10 -1.38 31.29 6.10
CA PHE A 10 -2.12 30.12 5.60
C PHE A 10 -1.48 29.42 4.38
N GLN A 11 -0.59 30.10 3.65
CA GLN A 11 0.20 29.59 2.52
C GLN A 11 1.57 29.00 2.89
N LEU A 12 1.99 29.05 4.16
CA LEU A 12 3.27 28.55 4.65
C LEU A 12 3.05 27.34 5.56
N GLN A 13 3.92 26.34 5.44
CA GLN A 13 3.92 25.18 6.32
C GLN A 13 5.33 24.69 6.62
N LEU A 14 5.60 24.37 7.89
CA LEU A 14 6.86 23.75 8.30
C LEU A 14 6.93 22.28 7.84
N CYS A 15 8.11 21.88 7.38
CA CYS A 15 8.42 20.47 7.14
C CYS A 15 8.24 19.66 8.46
N PRO A 16 7.60 18.48 8.42
CA PRO A 16 7.47 17.62 9.60
C PRO A 16 8.70 16.75 9.85
N GLY A 17 9.71 16.76 8.96
CA GLY A 17 10.93 15.97 9.15
C GLY A 17 11.71 16.43 10.37
N ALA A 18 12.29 15.47 11.09
CA ALA A 18 13.10 15.74 12.28
C ALA A 18 14.21 16.76 11.97
N ASP A 19 14.29 17.79 12.81
CA ASP A 19 15.28 18.88 12.74
C ASP A 19 15.40 19.58 11.37
N CYS A 20 14.34 19.53 10.55
CA CYS A 20 14.34 20.13 9.21
C CYS A 20 13.84 21.59 9.24
N PRO A 21 14.68 22.59 8.91
CA PRO A 21 14.31 24.01 8.99
C PRO A 21 13.47 24.50 7.80
N ILE A 22 13.12 23.62 6.84
CA ILE A 22 12.46 24.04 5.60
C ILE A 22 11.01 24.45 5.83
N VAL A 23 10.66 25.64 5.33
CA VAL A 23 9.29 26.13 5.18
C VAL A 23 8.86 25.94 3.73
N ILE A 24 7.70 25.32 3.52
CA ILE A 24 7.09 25.17 2.21
C ILE A 24 6.07 26.28 2.00
N GLN A 25 6.20 27.03 0.91
CA GLN A 25 5.23 28.02 0.48
C GLN A 25 4.39 27.49 -0.69
N VAL A 26 3.08 27.73 -0.64
CA VAL A 26 2.18 27.34 -1.71
C VAL A 26 1.14 28.41 -2.02
N GLN A 27 0.79 28.61 -3.30
CA GLN A 27 -0.22 29.62 -3.69
C GLN A 27 -1.63 29.30 -3.15
N LYS A 28 -2.03 28.01 -3.19
CA LYS A 28 -3.35 27.53 -2.76
C LYS A 28 -3.18 26.48 -1.65
N PRO A 29 -3.55 26.77 -0.38
CA PRO A 29 -3.35 25.84 0.72
C PRO A 29 -4.45 24.79 0.77
N ARG A 30 -4.31 23.80 -0.11
CA ARG A 30 -5.18 22.63 -0.20
C ARG A 30 -4.46 21.40 0.35
N ALA A 31 -5.22 20.34 0.60
CA ALA A 31 -4.64 19.02 0.85
C ALA A 31 -3.96 18.56 -0.44
N ARG A 32 -2.63 18.60 -0.47
CA ARG A 32 -1.82 18.17 -1.62
C ARG A 32 -0.52 17.58 -1.16
N ARG A 33 0.04 16.72 -2.00
CA ARG A 33 1.37 16.14 -1.82
C ARG A 33 2.42 17.23 -2.00
N VAL A 34 3.28 17.39 -0.99
CA VAL A 34 4.48 18.22 -1.06
C VAL A 34 5.69 17.37 -0.68
N LYS A 35 6.85 17.68 -1.27
CA LYS A 35 8.13 17.01 -0.98
C LYS A 35 9.12 18.06 -0.49
N CYS A 36 9.73 17.83 0.65
CA CYS A 36 10.78 18.71 1.16
C CYS A 36 12.00 18.67 0.24
N SER A 37 12.56 19.84 -0.10
CA SER A 37 13.76 19.94 -0.93
C SER A 37 15.01 19.45 -0.22
N LEU A 38 15.07 19.58 1.11
CA LEU A 38 16.20 19.17 1.94
C LEU A 38 16.10 17.70 2.37
N CYS A 39 15.25 17.38 3.35
CA CYS A 39 15.15 16.03 3.93
C CYS A 39 14.34 15.02 3.10
N LYS A 40 13.78 15.45 1.96
CA LYS A 40 12.99 14.62 1.02
C LYS A 40 11.67 14.04 1.57
N GLU A 41 11.30 14.36 2.80
CA GLU A 41 10.03 13.99 3.43
C GLU A 41 8.83 14.35 2.56
N VAL A 42 7.83 13.46 2.49
CA VAL A 42 6.64 13.62 1.65
C VAL A 42 5.40 13.64 2.52
N PHE A 43 4.70 14.76 2.53
CA PHE A 43 3.57 14.98 3.43
C PHE A 43 2.43 15.76 2.77
N CYS A 44 1.28 15.77 3.44
CA CYS A 44 0.14 16.58 3.07
C CYS A 44 0.33 18.01 3.59
N PHE A 45 0.31 19.00 2.69
CA PHE A 45 0.50 20.41 3.07
C PHE A 45 -0.51 20.88 4.14
N LYS A 46 -1.77 20.45 4.04
CA LYS A 46 -2.86 20.91 4.92
C LYS A 46 -2.78 20.35 6.34
N CYS A 47 -2.55 19.05 6.50
CA CYS A 47 -2.60 18.39 7.83
C CYS A 47 -1.24 17.95 8.38
N ARG A 48 -0.16 18.08 7.60
CA ARG A 48 1.23 17.69 7.95
C ARG A 48 1.46 16.20 8.20
N GLN A 49 0.44 15.37 8.08
CA GLN A 49 0.58 13.91 8.07
C GLN A 49 1.18 13.45 6.73
N MET A 50 1.63 12.19 6.67
CA MET A 50 1.97 11.54 5.41
C MET A 50 0.85 11.77 4.37
N TYR A 51 1.22 12.01 3.12
CA TYR A 51 0.23 12.24 2.07
C TYR A 51 -0.73 11.04 1.96
N HIS A 52 -2.02 11.28 1.89
CA HIS A 52 -2.97 10.21 2.22
C HIS A 52 -4.10 10.09 1.19
N ALA A 53 -3.82 10.32 -0.10
CA ALA A 53 -4.83 10.08 -1.13
C ALA A 53 -5.09 8.56 -1.30
N PRO A 54 -6.36 8.11 -1.46
CA PRO A 54 -7.56 8.92 -1.72
C PRO A 54 -8.21 9.58 -0.49
N THR A 55 -7.90 9.16 0.74
CA THR A 55 -8.47 9.77 1.95
C THR A 55 -8.27 11.28 2.04
N ASP A 56 -9.29 11.98 2.55
CA ASP A 56 -9.14 13.37 2.98
C ASP A 56 -8.47 13.48 4.36
N CYS A 57 -8.11 14.71 4.75
CA CYS A 57 -7.43 14.97 6.02
C CYS A 57 -8.26 14.64 7.27
N ALA A 58 -9.59 14.73 7.19
CA ALA A 58 -10.46 14.44 8.32
C ALA A 58 -10.56 12.92 8.54
N THR A 59 -10.74 12.17 7.46
CA THR A 59 -10.82 10.71 7.46
C THR A 59 -9.53 10.08 7.97
N ILE A 60 -8.36 10.49 7.45
CA ILE A 60 -7.09 9.92 7.93
C ILE A 60 -6.82 10.27 9.40
N ARG A 61 -7.23 11.47 9.86
CA ARG A 61 -7.07 11.84 11.28
C ARG A 61 -7.90 10.93 12.17
N LYS A 62 -9.17 10.70 11.82
CA LYS A 62 -10.04 9.76 12.54
C LYS A 62 -9.44 8.37 12.59
N TRP A 63 -8.93 7.89 11.45
CA TRP A 63 -8.27 6.58 11.36
C TRP A 63 -7.06 6.48 12.29
N LEU A 64 -6.13 7.44 12.22
CA LEU A 64 -4.92 7.44 13.05
C LEU A 64 -5.24 7.55 14.54
N THR A 65 -6.23 8.37 14.92
CA THR A 65 -6.72 8.42 16.32
C THR A 65 -7.27 7.07 16.75
N LYS A 66 -8.11 6.44 15.93
CA LYS A 66 -8.64 5.11 16.22
C LYS A 66 -7.55 4.05 16.37
N CYS A 67 -6.52 4.09 15.52
CA CYS A 67 -5.37 3.20 15.64
C CYS A 67 -4.58 3.40 16.93
N ALA A 68 -4.48 4.64 17.42
CA ALA A 68 -3.84 4.93 18.70
C ALA A 68 -4.68 4.44 19.89
N ASP A 69 -6.01 4.59 19.82
CA ASP A 69 -6.91 4.19 20.90
C ASP A 69 -7.06 2.66 21.00
N ASP A 70 -7.06 1.95 19.87
CA ASP A 70 -7.24 0.49 19.79
C ASP A 70 -5.92 -0.30 19.64
N SER A 71 -4.77 0.33 19.95
CA SER A 71 -3.44 -0.19 19.60
C SER A 71 -3.12 -1.55 20.21
N GLU A 72 -3.56 -1.83 21.44
CA GLU A 72 -3.27 -3.11 22.10
C GLU A 72 -3.96 -4.30 21.42
N THR A 73 -5.21 -4.11 20.97
CA THR A 73 -5.95 -5.18 20.26
C THR A 73 -5.40 -5.40 18.86
N ALA A 74 -4.99 -4.32 18.20
CA ALA A 74 -4.44 -4.33 16.86
C ALA A 74 -3.03 -4.97 16.81
N ASN A 75 -2.18 -4.67 17.78
CA ASN A 75 -0.81 -5.20 17.86
C ASN A 75 -0.78 -6.71 18.15
N TYR A 76 -1.76 -7.24 18.89
CA TYR A 76 -1.82 -8.68 19.21
C TYR A 76 -2.03 -9.57 17.96
N ILE A 77 -2.67 -9.04 16.92
CA ILE A 77 -3.08 -9.83 15.74
C ILE A 77 -2.02 -9.84 14.64
N SER A 78 -1.07 -8.91 14.68
CA SER A 78 -0.06 -8.78 13.62
C SER A 78 1.05 -9.82 13.75
N ALA A 79 0.77 -11.04 13.31
CA ALA A 79 1.73 -12.12 13.26
C ALA A 79 2.72 -11.93 12.10
N HIS A 80 4.03 -12.00 12.39
CA HIS A 80 5.09 -12.00 11.38
C HIS A 80 5.18 -13.34 10.63
N THR A 81 4.55 -14.37 11.18
CA THR A 81 4.52 -15.73 10.66
C THR A 81 3.09 -16.22 10.50
N LYS A 82 2.84 -17.02 9.46
CA LYS A 82 1.57 -17.73 9.25
C LYS A 82 1.85 -19.14 8.76
N ASP A 83 0.91 -20.06 9.00
CA ASP A 83 1.04 -21.43 8.52
C ASP A 83 0.53 -21.59 7.09
N CYS A 84 1.22 -22.41 6.31
CA CYS A 84 0.77 -22.78 4.96
C CYS A 84 -0.60 -23.47 5.03
N PRO A 85 -1.62 -23.00 4.30
CA PRO A 85 -2.97 -23.58 4.38
C PRO A 85 -3.08 -25.02 3.84
N LYS A 86 -2.05 -25.52 3.14
CA LYS A 86 -2.02 -26.88 2.57
C LYS A 86 -1.20 -27.87 3.39
N CYS A 87 -0.07 -27.46 3.97
CA CYS A 87 0.86 -28.39 4.64
C CYS A 87 1.29 -27.95 6.04
N ASN A 88 0.71 -26.85 6.56
CA ASN A 88 0.86 -26.36 7.92
C ASN A 88 2.30 -26.10 8.38
N ILE A 89 3.22 -25.86 7.44
CA ILE A 89 4.54 -25.34 7.81
C ILE A 89 4.43 -23.86 8.11
N CYS A 90 5.14 -23.41 9.14
CA CYS A 90 5.29 -22.00 9.45
C CYS A 90 6.06 -21.30 8.34
N ILE A 91 5.52 -20.17 7.86
CA ILE A 91 6.07 -19.32 6.80
C ILE A 91 6.21 -17.91 7.38
N GLU A 92 7.39 -17.31 7.19
CA GLU A 92 7.64 -15.89 7.43
C GLU A 92 7.48 -15.10 6.13
N LYS A 93 6.94 -13.89 6.22
CA LYS A 93 6.79 -13.00 5.06
C LYS A 93 8.17 -12.45 4.64
N ASN A 94 8.67 -12.86 3.47
CA ASN A 94 10.01 -12.53 2.97
C ASN A 94 10.02 -11.60 1.74
N GLY A 95 8.90 -10.93 1.49
CA GLY A 95 8.69 -10.01 0.37
C GLY A 95 7.46 -9.15 0.62
N GLY A 96 7.30 -8.08 -0.16
CA GLY A 96 6.10 -7.27 -0.10
C GLY A 96 4.87 -7.98 -0.66
N CYS A 97 5.05 -8.84 -1.67
CA CYS A 97 3.94 -9.47 -2.37
C CYS A 97 3.07 -10.32 -1.45
N ASN A 98 1.75 -10.15 -1.54
CA ASN A 98 0.80 -10.99 -0.83
C ASN A 98 0.53 -12.32 -1.54
N HIS A 99 0.97 -12.47 -2.79
CA HIS A 99 1.04 -13.76 -3.47
C HIS A 99 2.23 -14.56 -2.92
N MET A 100 1.95 -15.56 -2.11
CA MET A 100 2.94 -16.40 -1.47
C MET A 100 2.95 -17.78 -2.11
N GLN A 101 4.14 -18.33 -2.34
CA GLN A 101 4.31 -19.74 -2.72
C GLN A 101 5.01 -20.49 -1.60
N CYS A 102 4.37 -21.56 -1.10
CA CYS A 102 4.95 -22.39 -0.07
C CYS A 102 6.24 -23.08 -0.57
N SER A 103 7.36 -22.89 0.13
CA SER A 103 8.65 -23.46 -0.25
C SER A 103 8.66 -24.99 -0.29
N LYS A 104 7.88 -25.64 0.60
CA LYS A 104 7.78 -27.11 0.73
C LYS A 104 6.79 -27.75 -0.24
N CYS A 105 5.54 -27.29 -0.29
CA CYS A 105 4.48 -27.94 -1.08
C CYS A 105 4.13 -27.22 -2.39
N LYS A 106 4.80 -26.09 -2.68
CA LYS A 106 4.63 -25.25 -3.88
C LYS A 106 3.20 -24.74 -4.12
N HIS A 107 2.36 -24.73 -3.09
CA HIS A 107 1.03 -24.16 -3.18
C HIS A 107 1.10 -22.64 -3.11
N ASP A 108 0.44 -21.99 -4.07
CA ASP A 108 0.27 -20.55 -4.15
C ASP A 108 -0.99 -20.11 -3.39
N PHE A 109 -0.85 -19.15 -2.48
CA PHE A 109 -1.93 -18.66 -1.63
C PHE A 109 -1.76 -17.17 -1.32
N CYS A 110 -2.83 -16.52 -0.87
CA CYS A 110 -2.77 -15.13 -0.42
C CYS A 110 -2.38 -15.02 1.05
N TRP A 111 -1.38 -14.20 1.36
CA TRP A 111 -0.94 -13.94 2.73
C TRP A 111 -2.03 -13.37 3.64
N MET A 112 -2.95 -12.57 3.10
CA MET A 112 -3.98 -11.91 3.89
C MET A 112 -5.05 -12.88 4.37
N CYS A 113 -5.63 -13.64 3.45
CA CYS A 113 -6.81 -14.48 3.71
C CYS A 113 -6.53 -15.98 3.69
N LEU A 114 -5.30 -16.41 3.36
CA LEU A 114 -4.87 -17.81 3.26
C LEU A 114 -5.64 -18.64 2.21
N GLY A 115 -6.40 -18.00 1.33
CA GLY A 115 -7.08 -18.68 0.23
C GLY A 115 -6.16 -18.95 -0.96
N ASP A 116 -6.59 -19.89 -1.81
CA ASP A 116 -5.89 -20.27 -3.05
C ASP A 116 -5.71 -19.05 -3.97
N TRP A 117 -4.48 -18.83 -4.45
CA TRP A 117 -4.19 -17.71 -5.33
C TRP A 117 -4.88 -17.83 -6.70
N LYS A 118 -5.15 -19.05 -7.18
CA LYS A 118 -5.76 -19.27 -8.51
C LYS A 118 -7.16 -18.67 -8.63
N THR A 119 -7.90 -18.62 -7.52
CA THR A 119 -9.24 -18.01 -7.47
C THR A 119 -9.20 -16.57 -6.97
N HIS A 120 -8.04 -16.11 -6.52
CA HIS A 120 -7.81 -14.75 -6.03
C HIS A 120 -7.84 -13.75 -7.19
N GLY A 121 -8.76 -12.77 -7.13
CA GLY A 121 -8.98 -11.81 -8.21
C GLY A 121 -10.07 -12.20 -9.21
N SER A 122 -10.72 -13.36 -9.04
CA SER A 122 -12.02 -13.61 -9.68
C SER A 122 -13.09 -12.67 -9.12
N GLU A 123 -14.16 -12.40 -9.89
CA GLU A 123 -15.29 -11.57 -9.45
C GLU A 123 -15.94 -12.05 -8.14
N TYR A 124 -15.75 -13.33 -7.80
CA TYR A 124 -16.29 -13.98 -6.61
C TYR A 124 -15.37 -13.85 -5.37
N TYR A 125 -14.13 -13.39 -5.53
CA TYR A 125 -13.16 -13.38 -4.44
C TYR A 125 -13.14 -12.04 -3.68
N GLU A 126 -13.78 -12.04 -2.51
CA GLU A 126 -13.98 -10.83 -1.69
C GLU A 126 -12.92 -10.70 -0.58
N CYS A 127 -11.61 -10.71 -0.92
CA CYS A 127 -10.55 -10.53 0.08
C CYS A 127 -10.45 -9.11 0.60
N SER A 128 -10.64 -8.11 -0.25
CA SER A 128 -10.49 -6.69 0.10
C SER A 128 -11.77 -6.08 0.69
N ARG A 129 -12.91 -6.78 0.60
CA ARG A 129 -14.23 -6.29 0.98
C ARG A 129 -14.73 -6.88 2.31
N TYR A 130 -15.18 -6.00 3.21
CA TYR A 130 -15.80 -6.43 4.46
C TYR A 130 -17.26 -6.82 4.24
N LYS A 131 -17.67 -8.00 4.76
CA LYS A 131 -19.06 -8.45 4.73
C LYS A 131 -19.78 -7.95 5.98
N GLU A 132 -20.53 -6.87 5.82
CA GLU A 132 -21.38 -6.33 6.89
C GLU A 132 -22.54 -7.31 7.20
N ASN A 133 -22.83 -7.50 8.49
CA ASN A 133 -24.02 -8.21 8.95
C ASN A 133 -25.18 -7.20 9.11
N PRO A 134 -26.19 -7.18 8.22
CA PRO A 134 -27.27 -6.18 8.26
C PRO A 134 -28.10 -6.26 9.55
N ASP A 135 -28.23 -7.47 10.11
CA ASP A 135 -29.09 -7.73 11.26
C ASP A 135 -28.43 -7.34 12.59
N ILE A 136 -27.17 -6.90 12.58
CA ILE A 136 -26.42 -6.59 13.81
C ILE A 136 -27.05 -5.46 14.62
N VAL A 137 -27.72 -4.51 13.96
CA VAL A 137 -28.38 -3.37 14.61
C VAL A 137 -29.51 -3.80 15.56
N ASN A 138 -30.09 -4.98 15.33
CA ASN A 138 -31.16 -5.55 16.15
C ASN A 138 -30.63 -6.45 17.28
N GLN A 139 -29.31 -6.66 17.35
CA GLN A 139 -28.68 -7.52 18.37
C GLN A 139 -28.25 -6.73 19.60
N SER A 140 -27.75 -7.43 20.63
CA SER A 140 -27.29 -6.82 21.87
C SER A 140 -26.13 -5.83 21.64
N GLN A 141 -25.96 -4.87 22.55
CA GLN A 141 -24.84 -3.92 22.50
C GLN A 141 -23.48 -4.64 22.47
N GLN A 142 -23.35 -5.78 23.17
CA GLN A 142 -22.14 -6.58 23.14
C GLN A 142 -21.88 -7.18 21.75
N ALA A 143 -22.91 -7.65 21.05
CA ALA A 143 -22.78 -8.16 19.69
C ALA A 143 -22.38 -7.04 18.72
N GLN A 144 -23.01 -5.87 18.82
CA GLN A 144 -22.67 -4.69 18.03
C GLN A 144 -21.22 -4.25 18.24
N ALA A 145 -20.74 -4.21 19.49
CA ALA A 145 -19.36 -3.87 19.81
C ALA A 145 -18.35 -4.88 19.22
N ARG A 146 -18.65 -6.18 19.28
CA ARG A 146 -17.81 -7.23 18.67
C ARG A 146 -17.75 -7.10 17.14
N GLU A 147 -18.87 -6.84 16.49
CA GLU A 147 -18.91 -6.65 15.03
C GLU A 147 -18.18 -5.37 14.61
N ALA A 148 -18.31 -4.28 15.37
CA ALA A 148 -17.55 -3.05 15.14
C ALA A 148 -16.03 -3.26 15.26
N LEU A 149 -15.60 -4.04 16.27
CA LEU A 149 -14.20 -4.42 16.43
C LEU A 149 -13.72 -5.30 15.26
N LYS A 150 -14.49 -6.31 14.87
CA LYS A 150 -14.18 -7.18 13.72
C LYS A 150 -14.02 -6.38 12.43
N LYS A 151 -14.92 -5.42 12.16
CA LYS A 151 -14.80 -4.50 11.04
C LYS A 151 -13.51 -3.69 11.13
N TYR A 152 -13.21 -3.09 12.29
CA TYR A 152 -11.97 -2.33 12.46
C TYR A 152 -10.73 -3.17 12.16
N LEU A 153 -10.61 -4.36 12.76
CA LEU A 153 -9.48 -5.26 12.58
C LEU A 153 -9.28 -5.66 11.11
N PHE A 154 -10.36 -5.94 10.39
CA PHE A 154 -10.30 -6.26 8.96
C PHE A 154 -9.60 -5.15 8.14
N TYR A 155 -9.96 -3.89 8.35
CA TYR A 155 -9.37 -2.76 7.62
C TYR A 155 -7.97 -2.42 8.16
N PHE A 156 -7.76 -2.56 9.47
CA PHE A 156 -6.47 -2.33 10.11
C PHE A 156 -5.39 -3.27 9.59
N GLU A 157 -5.66 -4.58 9.60
CA GLU A 157 -4.72 -5.60 9.12
C GLU A 157 -4.30 -5.34 7.67
N ARG A 158 -5.23 -4.90 6.80
CA ARG A 158 -4.93 -4.60 5.40
C ARG A 158 -4.09 -3.33 5.26
N TRP A 159 -4.46 -2.27 5.96
CA TRP A 159 -3.69 -1.02 5.98
C TRP A 159 -2.27 -1.24 6.49
N GLU A 160 -2.11 -1.97 7.60
CA GLU A 160 -0.82 -2.28 8.21
C GLU A 160 0.01 -3.23 7.33
N ASN A 161 -0.61 -4.27 6.75
CA ASN A 161 0.06 -5.18 5.86
C ASN A 161 0.63 -4.47 4.63
N HIS A 162 -0.12 -3.54 4.01
CA HIS A 162 0.37 -2.76 2.88
C HIS A 162 1.51 -1.83 3.27
N ASN A 163 1.51 -1.28 4.50
CA ASN A 163 2.63 -0.54 5.05
C ASN A 163 3.89 -1.42 5.20
N LYS A 164 3.74 -2.62 5.78
CA LYS A 164 4.83 -3.60 5.92
C LYS A 164 5.36 -4.05 4.56
N SER A 165 4.46 -4.32 3.61
CA SER A 165 4.82 -4.66 2.25
C SER A 165 5.65 -3.57 1.57
N MET A 166 5.28 -2.29 1.76
CA MET A 166 6.04 -1.16 1.22
C MET A 166 7.46 -1.06 1.82
N GLN A 167 7.63 -1.42 3.10
CA GLN A 167 8.96 -1.47 3.72
C GLN A 167 9.83 -2.58 3.12
N LEU A 168 9.25 -3.78 2.88
CA LEU A 168 9.95 -4.89 2.23
C LEU A 168 10.26 -4.57 0.75
N GLU A 169 9.36 -3.87 0.06
CA GLU A 169 9.59 -3.39 -1.31
C GLU A 169 10.72 -2.34 -1.39
N ALA A 170 10.90 -1.52 -0.36
CA ALA A 170 12.04 -0.59 -0.31
C ALA A 170 13.38 -1.34 -0.22
N GLN A 171 13.43 -2.46 0.51
CA GLN A 171 14.59 -3.35 0.54
C GLN A 171 14.81 -4.02 -0.83
N THR A 172 13.73 -4.48 -1.48
CA THR A 172 13.80 -5.01 -2.85
C THR A 172 14.30 -3.96 -3.86
N TYR A 173 13.89 -2.71 -3.73
CA TYR A 173 14.41 -1.61 -4.56
C TYR A 173 15.93 -1.44 -4.40
N GLN A 174 16.44 -1.49 -3.16
CA GLN A 174 17.88 -1.41 -2.90
C GLN A 174 18.64 -2.58 -3.53
N ARG A 175 18.15 -3.81 -3.36
CA ARG A 175 18.74 -5.01 -3.97
C ARG A 175 18.79 -4.92 -5.51
N ILE A 176 17.70 -4.46 -6.13
CA ILE A 176 17.66 -4.22 -7.59
C ILE A 176 18.72 -3.18 -7.98
N GLN A 177 18.87 -2.10 -7.21
CA GLN A 177 19.87 -1.07 -7.50
C GLN A 177 21.30 -1.61 -7.44
N GLU A 178 21.64 -2.40 -6.41
CA GLU A 178 22.94 -3.03 -6.23
C GLU A 178 23.26 -4.00 -7.38
N LYS A 179 22.29 -4.83 -7.78
CA LYS A 179 22.44 -5.77 -8.91
C LYS A 179 22.65 -5.06 -10.24
N ILE A 180 21.94 -3.95 -10.48
CA ILE A 180 22.14 -3.14 -11.69
C ILE A 180 23.56 -2.57 -11.70
N GLN A 181 24.05 -2.07 -10.56
CA GLN A 181 25.42 -1.57 -10.45
C GLN A 181 26.44 -2.69 -10.73
N GLU A 182 26.26 -3.86 -10.13
CA GLU A 182 27.12 -5.02 -10.37
C GLU A 182 27.17 -5.41 -11.85
N ARG A 183 26.02 -5.52 -12.53
CA ARG A 183 25.95 -5.85 -13.96
C ARG A 183 26.65 -4.82 -14.83
N VAL A 184 26.42 -3.53 -14.57
CA VAL A 184 27.08 -2.45 -15.30
C VAL A 184 28.60 -2.46 -15.06
N MET A 185 29.05 -2.71 -13.83
CA MET A 185 30.49 -2.83 -13.51
C MET A 185 31.15 -4.03 -14.21
N ASN A 186 30.40 -5.12 -14.41
CA ASN A 186 30.86 -6.30 -15.13
C ASN A 186 30.68 -6.21 -16.66
N ASN A 187 30.37 -5.02 -17.20
CA ASN A 187 30.12 -4.78 -18.63
C ASN A 187 28.95 -5.60 -19.23
N LEU A 188 27.98 -6.01 -18.40
CA LEU A 188 26.77 -6.72 -18.81
C LEU A 188 25.63 -5.74 -19.09
N GLY A 189 25.82 -4.94 -20.14
CA GLY A 189 24.91 -3.86 -20.53
C GLY A 189 25.15 -2.54 -19.81
N THR A 190 24.32 -1.56 -20.11
CA THR A 190 24.38 -0.20 -19.59
C THR A 190 23.29 0.04 -18.55
N TRP A 191 23.41 1.15 -17.80
CA TRP A 191 22.39 1.53 -16.82
C TRP A 191 20.99 1.67 -17.43
N ILE A 192 20.90 2.11 -18.69
CA ILE A 192 19.62 2.32 -19.40
C ILE A 192 18.92 0.97 -19.66
N ASP A 193 19.68 -0.08 -19.94
CA ASP A 193 19.13 -1.41 -20.23
C ASP A 193 18.34 -1.97 -19.04
N TRP A 194 18.72 -1.57 -17.82
CA TRP A 194 18.14 -2.06 -16.57
C TRP A 194 17.22 -1.06 -15.85
N GLN A 195 17.15 0.18 -16.33
CA GLN A 195 16.41 1.26 -15.68
C GLN A 195 14.91 0.91 -15.46
N TYR A 196 14.34 0.09 -16.33
CA TYR A 196 12.95 -0.34 -16.25
C TYR A 196 12.62 -1.07 -14.93
N LEU A 197 13.55 -1.83 -14.35
CA LEU A 197 13.37 -2.52 -13.06
C LEU A 197 13.24 -1.53 -11.90
N GLN A 198 14.07 -0.49 -11.88
CA GLN A 198 13.96 0.58 -10.88
C GLN A 198 12.67 1.37 -11.05
N ASN A 199 12.26 1.63 -12.29
CA ASN A 199 11.00 2.31 -12.59
C ASN A 199 9.80 1.47 -12.13
N ALA A 200 9.84 0.15 -12.33
CA ALA A 200 8.82 -0.79 -11.86
C ALA A 200 8.70 -0.76 -10.33
N ALA A 201 9.82 -0.88 -9.60
CA ALA A 201 9.82 -0.84 -8.15
C ALA A 201 9.36 0.53 -7.58
N LYS A 202 9.72 1.65 -8.22
CA LYS A 202 9.22 3.00 -7.85
C LYS A 202 7.72 3.12 -8.07
N LEU A 203 7.21 2.60 -9.20
CA LEU A 203 5.79 2.62 -9.50
C LEU A 203 5.00 1.74 -8.53
N LEU A 204 5.52 0.55 -8.25
CA LEU A 204 4.95 -0.37 -7.27
C LEU A 204 4.79 0.31 -5.90
N ALA A 205 5.85 0.93 -5.37
CA ALA A 205 5.78 1.67 -4.10
C ALA A 205 4.72 2.80 -4.13
N LYS A 206 4.60 3.52 -5.25
CA LYS A 206 3.57 4.57 -5.44
C LYS A 206 2.15 3.99 -5.43
N CYS A 207 1.94 2.85 -6.08
CA CYS A 207 0.67 2.15 -6.12
C CYS A 207 0.31 1.57 -4.75
N ARG A 208 1.24 0.89 -4.08
CA ARG A 208 1.09 0.33 -2.72
C ARG A 208 0.73 1.42 -1.71
N TYR A 209 1.40 2.57 -1.78
CA TYR A 209 1.07 3.73 -0.96
C TYR A 209 -0.37 4.20 -1.16
N THR A 210 -0.83 4.29 -2.41
CA THR A 210 -2.22 4.69 -2.69
C THR A 210 -3.20 3.65 -2.13
N LEU A 211 -2.94 2.36 -2.36
CA LEU A 211 -3.75 1.23 -1.89
C LEU A 211 -3.81 1.16 -0.36
N GLN A 212 -2.72 1.44 0.35
CA GLN A 212 -2.73 1.54 1.80
C GLN A 212 -3.84 2.49 2.26
N TYR A 213 -3.92 3.69 1.70
CA TYR A 213 -4.90 4.70 2.09
C TYR A 213 -6.31 4.50 1.49
N THR A 214 -6.53 3.52 0.60
CA THR A 214 -7.90 3.16 0.20
C THR A 214 -8.67 2.47 1.34
N TYR A 215 -7.97 1.77 2.23
CA TYR A 215 -8.59 1.03 3.33
C TYR A 215 -9.22 1.91 4.41
N PRO A 216 -8.51 2.92 4.97
CA PRO A 216 -9.14 3.92 5.84
C PRO A 216 -10.29 4.65 5.16
N TYR A 217 -10.20 4.92 3.85
CA TYR A 217 -11.29 5.53 3.09
C TYR A 217 -12.52 4.63 3.09
N ALA A 218 -12.41 3.38 2.65
CA ALA A 218 -13.51 2.42 2.60
C ALA A 218 -14.13 2.13 3.97
N TYR A 219 -13.34 2.13 5.05
CA TYR A 219 -13.84 1.92 6.41
C TYR A 219 -14.90 2.96 6.80
N TYR A 220 -14.63 4.24 6.50
CA TYR A 220 -15.52 5.38 6.82
C TYR A 220 -16.53 5.70 5.72
N MET A 221 -16.49 5.05 4.56
CA MET A 221 -17.50 5.21 3.53
C MET A 221 -18.85 4.63 3.98
N GLU A 222 -19.91 5.41 3.78
CA GLU A 222 -21.29 4.98 3.94
C GLU A 222 -21.62 3.84 2.96
N SER A 223 -22.39 2.87 3.43
CA SER A 223 -22.83 1.74 2.62
C SER A 223 -23.80 2.21 1.54
N GLY A 224 -23.52 1.85 0.29
CA GLY A 224 -24.32 2.28 -0.86
C GLY A 224 -23.65 1.97 -2.21
N PRO A 225 -24.27 2.34 -3.33
CA PRO A 225 -23.73 2.07 -4.67
C PRO A 225 -22.33 2.64 -4.90
N ARG A 226 -22.05 3.84 -4.35
CA ARG A 226 -20.73 4.49 -4.46
C ARG A 226 -19.63 3.69 -3.75
N LYS A 227 -19.92 3.11 -2.58
CA LYS A 227 -18.98 2.23 -1.87
C LYS A 227 -18.74 0.92 -2.62
N LYS A 228 -19.79 0.31 -3.19
CA LYS A 228 -19.65 -0.89 -4.02
C LYS A 228 -18.73 -0.65 -5.23
N LEU A 229 -18.89 0.48 -5.90
CA LEU A 229 -18.00 0.88 -7.00
C LEU A 229 -16.56 1.09 -6.52
N PHE A 230 -16.38 1.75 -5.37
CA PHE A 230 -15.06 1.94 -4.76
C PHE A 230 -14.37 0.61 -4.45
N GLU A 231 -15.06 -0.29 -3.76
CA GLU A 231 -14.53 -1.61 -3.37
C GLU A 231 -14.17 -2.45 -4.60
N TYR A 232 -14.98 -2.36 -5.67
CA TYR A 232 -14.66 -2.99 -6.95
C TYR A 232 -13.36 -2.44 -7.56
N GLN A 233 -13.21 -1.12 -7.66
CA GLN A 233 -11.98 -0.51 -8.19
C GLN A 233 -10.77 -0.75 -7.29
N GLN A 234 -10.97 -0.77 -5.97
CA GLN A 234 -9.94 -1.11 -4.99
C GLN A 234 -9.44 -2.55 -5.20
N ALA A 235 -10.36 -3.51 -5.34
CA ALA A 235 -10.01 -4.91 -5.59
C ALA A 235 -9.25 -5.09 -6.90
N GLN A 236 -9.65 -4.38 -7.97
CA GLN A 236 -8.92 -4.38 -9.24
C GLN A 236 -7.52 -3.81 -9.08
N LEU A 237 -7.38 -2.65 -8.43
CA LEU A 237 -6.07 -2.03 -8.19
C LEU A 237 -5.16 -2.96 -7.38
N GLU A 238 -5.67 -3.58 -6.33
CA GLU A 238 -4.93 -4.51 -5.49
C GLU A 238 -4.43 -5.72 -6.27
N ALA A 239 -5.28 -6.35 -7.09
CA ALA A 239 -4.87 -7.47 -7.93
C ALA A 239 -3.69 -7.09 -8.86
N GLU A 240 -3.76 -5.93 -9.51
CA GLU A 240 -2.69 -5.48 -10.41
C GLU A 240 -1.40 -5.08 -9.66
N ILE A 241 -1.52 -4.57 -8.43
CA ILE A 241 -0.38 -4.30 -7.55
C ILE A 241 0.31 -5.59 -7.14
N GLU A 242 -0.44 -6.63 -6.74
CA GLU A 242 0.18 -7.90 -6.36
C GLU A 242 0.81 -8.62 -7.55
N ASN A 243 0.20 -8.54 -8.74
CA ASN A 243 0.80 -9.04 -9.98
C ASN A 243 2.12 -8.30 -10.31
N LEU A 244 2.15 -6.97 -10.16
CA LEU A 244 3.37 -6.19 -10.35
C LEU A 244 4.43 -6.54 -9.29
N SER A 245 4.04 -6.63 -8.02
CA SER A 245 4.92 -7.00 -6.91
C SER A 245 5.56 -8.37 -7.13
N TRP A 246 4.77 -9.35 -7.59
CA TRP A 246 5.26 -10.69 -7.90
C TRP A 246 6.33 -10.68 -8.99
N LYS A 247 6.08 -9.95 -10.09
CA LYS A 247 7.04 -9.81 -11.21
C LYS A 247 8.32 -9.09 -10.76
N VAL A 248 8.20 -8.00 -9.98
CA VAL A 248 9.35 -7.24 -9.48
C VAL A 248 10.22 -8.08 -8.54
N GLU A 249 9.63 -8.83 -7.62
CA GLU A 249 10.39 -9.69 -6.69
C GLU A 249 11.09 -10.87 -7.39
N ARG A 250 10.57 -11.29 -8.54
CA ARG A 250 11.13 -12.40 -9.34
C ARG A 250 11.96 -11.95 -10.52
N ALA A 251 12.06 -10.65 -10.76
CA ALA A 251 12.94 -10.07 -11.77
C ALA A 251 14.42 -10.44 -11.55
N ASP A 252 14.75 -10.92 -10.34
CA ASP A 252 16.06 -11.40 -9.93
C ASP A 252 16.29 -12.91 -10.16
N SER A 253 15.24 -13.70 -10.39
CA SER A 253 15.36 -15.16 -10.55
C SER A 253 16.01 -15.60 -11.88
N TYR A 254 16.38 -14.63 -12.72
CA TYR A 254 17.08 -14.81 -13.99
C TYR A 254 18.59 -14.99 -13.79
N GLU A 255 18.99 -15.87 -12.87
CA GLU A 255 20.37 -16.41 -12.79
C GLU A 255 20.72 -17.28 -14.02
N ARG A 256 19.79 -17.47 -14.98
CA ARG A 256 19.96 -18.28 -16.19
C ARG A 256 19.85 -17.51 -17.53
N GLY A 257 20.20 -16.22 -17.57
CA GLY A 257 20.38 -15.49 -18.84
C GLY A 257 19.89 -14.05 -18.80
N GLU A 258 20.15 -13.31 -19.88
CA GLU A 258 19.52 -12.00 -20.13
C GLU A 258 17.99 -12.15 -20.06
N PRO A 259 17.26 -11.21 -19.43
CA PRO A 259 15.81 -11.18 -19.52
C PRO A 259 15.40 -11.17 -20.99
N SER A 260 14.48 -12.04 -21.38
CA SER A 260 13.96 -11.99 -22.74
C SER A 260 13.29 -10.64 -22.96
N ALA A 261 13.29 -10.12 -24.20
CA ALA A 261 12.51 -8.94 -24.56
C ALA A 261 11.03 -9.07 -24.13
N ASN A 262 10.52 -10.31 -24.08
CA ASN A 262 9.18 -10.61 -23.58
C ASN A 262 9.01 -10.33 -22.08
N ASP A 263 10.01 -10.64 -21.25
CA ASP A 263 9.95 -10.41 -19.80
C ASP A 263 9.88 -8.90 -19.47
N ARG A 264 10.64 -8.09 -20.20
CA ARG A 264 10.59 -6.63 -20.08
C ARG A 264 9.23 -6.08 -20.53
N GLY A 265 8.75 -6.51 -21.70
CA GLY A 265 7.45 -6.08 -22.23
C GLY A 265 6.30 -6.42 -21.27
N ASP A 266 6.32 -7.62 -20.69
CA ASP A 266 5.32 -8.08 -19.73
C ASP A 266 5.33 -7.29 -18.42
N LEU A 267 6.50 -6.85 -17.96
CA LEU A 267 6.63 -5.99 -16.78
C LEU A 267 6.16 -4.56 -17.09
N GLU A 268 6.58 -3.97 -18.21
CA GLU A 268 6.16 -2.63 -18.63
C GLU A 268 4.64 -2.56 -18.86
N ASN A 269 4.04 -3.59 -19.46
CA ASN A 269 2.58 -3.69 -19.59
C ASN A 269 1.89 -3.76 -18.22
N GLN A 270 2.41 -4.58 -17.29
CA GLN A 270 1.86 -4.67 -15.93
C GLN A 270 1.94 -3.32 -15.19
N MET A 271 3.06 -2.61 -15.35
CA MET A 271 3.23 -1.25 -14.81
C MET A 271 2.16 -0.30 -15.35
N HIS A 272 1.92 -0.32 -16.66
CA HIS A 272 0.90 0.51 -17.29
C HIS A 272 -0.50 0.24 -16.72
N ILE A 273 -0.89 -1.03 -16.64
CA ILE A 273 -2.19 -1.45 -16.12
C ILE A 273 -2.37 -1.00 -14.65
N ALA A 274 -1.36 -1.26 -13.80
CA ALA A 274 -1.43 -0.89 -12.39
C ALA A 274 -1.56 0.63 -12.20
N GLU A 275 -0.80 1.44 -12.94
CA GLU A 275 -0.92 2.91 -12.88
C GLU A 275 -2.26 3.40 -13.41
N GLN A 276 -2.79 2.81 -14.49
CA GLN A 276 -4.11 3.14 -15.01
C GLN A 276 -5.20 2.89 -13.96
N LYS A 277 -5.22 1.70 -13.32
CA LYS A 277 -6.19 1.40 -12.25
C LYS A 277 -6.07 2.38 -11.09
N ARG A 278 -4.84 2.74 -10.69
CA ARG A 278 -4.57 3.72 -9.63
C ARG A 278 -5.10 5.11 -9.99
N GLN A 279 -4.88 5.55 -11.23
CA GLN A 279 -5.35 6.84 -11.71
C GLN A 279 -6.88 6.90 -11.82
N THR A 280 -7.52 5.84 -12.32
CA THR A 280 -8.99 5.75 -12.39
C THR A 280 -9.60 5.85 -10.99
N LEU A 281 -9.10 5.08 -10.02
CA LEU A 281 -9.58 5.15 -8.63
C LEU A 281 -9.43 6.55 -8.04
N LEU A 282 -8.28 7.20 -8.24
CA LEU A 282 -8.08 8.56 -7.75
C LEU A 282 -8.99 9.56 -8.48
N LYS A 283 -9.20 9.42 -9.78
CA LYS A 283 -10.08 10.32 -10.54
C LYS A 283 -11.53 10.25 -10.05
N ASP A 284 -12.01 9.07 -9.70
CA ASP A 284 -13.42 8.87 -9.33
C ASP A 284 -13.70 9.20 -7.85
N PHE A 285 -12.67 9.12 -6.99
CA PHE A 285 -12.81 9.20 -5.52
C PHE A 285 -11.91 10.21 -4.81
N HIS A 286 -11.06 10.94 -5.53
CA HIS A 286 -10.21 11.98 -4.97
C HIS A 286 -10.34 13.29 -5.76
N ASP A 287 -10.92 14.30 -5.11
CA ASP A 287 -11.03 15.64 -5.70
C ASP A 287 -9.63 16.24 -5.86
N THR A 288 -9.20 16.46 -7.11
CA THR A 288 -7.91 17.09 -7.46
C THR A 288 -7.98 18.61 -7.51
#